data_AF-A0A7X9C6R0-F1
#
_entry.id   AF-A0A7X9C6R0-F1
#
_cell.length_a   1.000
_cell.length_b   1.000
_cell.length_c   1.000
_cell.angle_alpha   90.00
_cell.angle_beta   90.00
_cell.angle_gamma   90.00
#
_symmetry.space_group_name_H-M   'P 1'
#
loop_
_entity.id
_entity.type
_entity.pdbx_description
1 polymer ?
#
loop_
_entity_poly.entity_id
_entity_poly.type
_entity_poly.pdbx_seq_one_letter_code
_entity_poly.pdbx_strand_id
1 'polypeptide(L)'
;MDAATIIESESRELIRRRGLDVHADQLEPLIREVVTDYDRRSSSGEVPVLRDDDDSMVAEVAARIGGFGPLQEMLDDPSIEEIWLNSPSQVFVARNGRSELTTVVLSDDEVRGIVERMLVSSGRRLDMSTPFVDALLPDGSRLHVVIPSVTRAHWAINIRKFVAKAHDLQGLVALGS
;
A
#
# COMPACT_ATOMS: atom_id res chain seq x y z
N MET A 1 -19.10 -12.12 -7.13
CA MET A 1 -17.79 -11.47 -7.28
C MET A 1 -17.98 -10.36 -8.30
N ASP A 2 -17.66 -9.12 -7.96
CA ASP A 2 -17.81 -8.00 -8.93
C ASP A 2 -16.67 -8.04 -9.97
N ALA A 3 -16.80 -7.24 -11.03
CA ALA A 3 -15.83 -7.18 -12.13
C ALA A 3 -14.44 -6.73 -11.62
N ALA A 4 -14.38 -5.71 -10.77
CA ALA A 4 -13.14 -5.17 -10.23
C ALA A 4 -12.33 -6.23 -9.46
N THR A 5 -12.98 -7.09 -8.68
CA THR A 5 -12.36 -8.17 -7.92
C THR A 5 -11.76 -9.24 -8.84
N ILE A 6 -12.44 -9.58 -9.93
CA ILE A 6 -11.95 -10.55 -10.92
C ILE A 6 -10.74 -9.98 -11.65
N ILE A 7 -10.85 -8.75 -12.15
CA ILE A 7 -9.78 -8.05 -12.86
C ILE A 7 -8.56 -7.85 -11.97
N GLU A 8 -8.75 -7.51 -10.69
CA GLU A 8 -7.67 -7.41 -9.71
C GLU A 8 -6.94 -8.74 -9.55
N SER A 9 -7.67 -9.84 -9.36
CA SER A 9 -7.08 -11.18 -9.20
C SER A 9 -6.30 -11.62 -10.44
N GLU A 10 -6.86 -11.41 -11.64
CA GLU A 10 -6.22 -11.75 -12.92
C GLU A 10 -4.97 -10.87 -13.16
N SER A 11 -5.04 -9.58 -12.83
CA SER A 11 -3.90 -8.65 -12.91
C SER A 11 -2.76 -9.04 -11.97
N ARG A 12 -3.07 -9.38 -10.71
CA ARG A 12 -2.07 -9.89 -9.75
C ARG A 12 -1.40 -11.17 -10.24
N GLU A 13 -2.17 -12.07 -10.86
CA GLU A 13 -1.62 -13.30 -11.43
C GLU A 13 -0.73 -13.03 -12.65
N LEU A 14 -1.13 -12.13 -13.55
CA LEU A 14 -0.32 -11.73 -14.70
C LEU A 14 1.02 -11.11 -14.26
N ILE A 15 0.97 -10.23 -13.27
CA ILE A 15 2.15 -9.60 -12.64
C ILE A 15 3.09 -10.65 -12.07
N ARG A 16 2.56 -11.59 -11.26
CA ARG A 16 3.36 -12.70 -10.69
C ARG A 16 4.02 -13.53 -11.77
N ARG A 17 3.29 -13.90 -12.83
CA ARG A 17 3.81 -14.74 -13.93
C ARG A 17 4.91 -14.06 -14.73
N ARG A 18 4.82 -12.75 -14.93
CA ARG A 18 5.85 -11.99 -15.66
C ARG A 18 7.11 -11.75 -14.83
N GLY A 19 7.09 -12.04 -13.51
CA GLY A 19 8.27 -11.91 -12.65
C GLY A 19 8.82 -10.49 -12.59
N LEU A 20 7.97 -9.49 -12.84
CA LEU A 20 8.36 -8.09 -12.86
C LEU A 20 8.35 -7.56 -11.43
N ASP A 21 9.46 -6.99 -10.97
CA ASP A 21 9.44 -6.00 -9.91
C ASP A 21 8.68 -4.79 -10.47
N VAL A 22 7.34 -4.83 -10.38
CA VAL A 22 6.47 -3.87 -11.04
C VAL A 22 6.70 -2.50 -10.42
N HIS A 23 7.49 -1.68 -11.11
CA HIS A 23 7.50 -0.25 -10.90
C HIS A 23 6.15 0.32 -11.33
N ALA A 24 5.74 1.44 -10.70
CA ALA A 24 4.42 2.03 -10.90
C ALA A 24 4.11 2.36 -12.37
N ASP A 25 5.13 2.64 -13.18
CA ASP A 25 5.05 2.93 -14.61
C ASP A 25 4.72 1.70 -15.49
N GLN A 26 4.98 0.49 -14.99
CA GLN A 26 4.67 -0.77 -15.70
C GLN A 26 3.31 -1.36 -15.29
N LEU A 27 2.68 -0.79 -14.26
CA LEU A 27 1.46 -1.33 -13.68
C LEU A 27 0.23 -1.08 -14.58
N GLU A 28 0.02 0.17 -15.00
CA GLU A 28 -1.13 0.54 -15.84
C GLU A 28 -1.20 -0.22 -17.17
N PRO A 29 -0.09 -0.38 -17.95
CA PRO A 29 -0.14 -1.14 -19.20
C PRO A 29 -0.56 -2.60 -19.00
N LEU A 30 -0.11 -3.24 -17.91
CA LEU A 30 -0.46 -4.63 -17.60
C LEU A 30 -1.93 -4.77 -17.20
N ILE A 31 -2.44 -3.84 -16.39
CA ILE A 31 -3.85 -3.83 -15.99
C ILE A 31 -4.74 -3.56 -17.20
N ARG A 32 -4.34 -2.64 -18.08
CA ARG A 32 -5.07 -2.34 -19.32
C ARG A 32 -5.17 -3.57 -20.24
N GLU A 33 -4.14 -4.41 -20.31
CA GLU A 33 -4.19 -5.69 -21.02
C GLU A 33 -5.30 -6.61 -20.45
N VAL A 34 -5.40 -6.72 -19.12
CA VAL A 34 -6.41 -7.55 -18.45
C VAL A 34 -7.82 -6.95 -18.62
N VAL A 35 -7.98 -5.64 -18.47
CA VAL A 35 -9.28 -4.96 -18.64
C VAL A 35 -9.79 -5.14 -20.08
N THR A 36 -8.91 -4.99 -21.07
CA THR A 36 -9.27 -5.19 -22.49
C THR A 36 -9.71 -6.63 -22.78
N ASP A 37 -9.06 -7.61 -22.16
CA ASP A 37 -9.46 -9.01 -22.28
C ASP A 37 -10.79 -9.29 -21.56
N TYR A 38 -10.97 -8.72 -20.37
CA TYR A 38 -12.19 -8.81 -19.58
C TYR A 38 -13.40 -8.22 -20.34
N ASP A 39 -13.26 -7.05 -20.96
CA ASP A 39 -14.34 -6.42 -21.72
C ASP A 39 -14.78 -7.28 -22.92
N ARG A 40 -13.82 -7.91 -23.60
CA ARG A 40 -14.10 -8.86 -24.69
C ARG A 40 -14.91 -10.07 -24.20
N ARG A 41 -14.58 -10.62 -23.03
CA ARG A 41 -15.28 -11.75 -22.38
C ARG A 41 -16.63 -11.34 -21.80
N SER A 42 -16.76 -10.10 -21.33
CA SER A 42 -18.01 -9.50 -20.87
C SER A 42 -19.00 -9.40 -22.01
N SER A 43 -18.54 -8.97 -23.19
CA SER A 43 -19.33 -8.89 -24.42
C SER A 43 -19.84 -10.25 -24.92
N SER A 44 -19.11 -11.35 -24.67
CA SER A 44 -19.54 -12.72 -24.99
C SER A 44 -20.42 -13.36 -23.89
N GLY A 45 -20.59 -12.69 -22.74
CA GLY A 45 -21.37 -13.18 -21.61
C GLY A 45 -20.66 -14.21 -20.73
N GLU A 46 -19.34 -14.37 -20.87
CA GLU A 46 -18.52 -15.31 -20.08
C GLU A 46 -18.25 -14.80 -18.65
N VAL A 47 -18.22 -13.48 -18.46
CA VAL A 47 -17.99 -12.80 -17.18
C VAL A 47 -19.04 -11.70 -16.95
N PRO A 48 -19.22 -11.22 -15.70
CA PRO A 48 -20.13 -10.11 -15.42
C PRO A 48 -19.83 -8.86 -16.25
N VAL A 49 -20.89 -8.15 -16.63
CA VAL A 49 -20.78 -6.93 -17.45
C VAL A 49 -19.93 -5.88 -16.75
N LEU A 50 -18.96 -5.35 -17.49
CA LEU A 50 -18.20 -4.17 -17.08
C LEU A 50 -19.10 -2.93 -17.16
N ARG A 51 -19.29 -2.24 -16.02
CA ARG A 51 -20.22 -1.11 -15.93
C ARG A 51 -19.54 0.24 -16.14
N ASP A 52 -18.25 0.30 -15.80
CA ASP A 52 -17.40 1.47 -15.91
C ASP A 52 -16.62 1.42 -17.22
N ASP A 53 -16.11 2.56 -17.70
CA ASP A 53 -15.22 2.55 -18.85
C ASP A 53 -13.85 1.94 -18.50
N ASP A 54 -13.14 1.49 -19.53
CA ASP A 54 -11.83 0.85 -19.38
C ASP A 54 -10.83 1.72 -18.62
N ASP A 55 -10.79 3.03 -18.85
CA ASP A 55 -9.83 3.92 -18.19
C ASP A 55 -10.13 4.05 -16.70
N SER A 56 -11.41 4.19 -16.32
CA SER A 56 -11.85 4.18 -14.92
C SER A 56 -11.52 2.86 -14.23
N MET A 57 -11.77 1.73 -14.88
CA MET A 57 -11.47 0.40 -14.32
C MET A 57 -9.96 0.17 -14.17
N VAL A 58 -9.16 0.59 -15.16
CA VAL A 58 -7.69 0.54 -15.07
C VAL A 58 -7.21 1.36 -13.88
N ALA A 59 -7.71 2.60 -13.71
CA ALA A 59 -7.32 3.45 -12.61
C ALA A 59 -7.71 2.86 -11.23
N GLU A 60 -8.92 2.32 -11.10
CA GLU A 60 -9.38 1.68 -9.87
C GLU A 60 -8.49 0.48 -9.51
N VAL A 61 -8.27 -0.44 -10.46
CA VAL A 61 -7.46 -1.64 -10.21
C VAL A 61 -5.99 -1.26 -10.01
N ALA A 62 -5.48 -0.23 -10.69
CA ALA A 62 -4.13 0.28 -10.48
C ALA A 62 -3.96 0.86 -9.09
N ALA A 63 -4.95 1.58 -8.56
CA ALA A 63 -4.93 2.05 -7.17
C ALA A 63 -4.94 0.88 -6.18
N ARG A 64 -5.73 -0.16 -6.44
CA ARG A 64 -5.82 -1.36 -5.58
C ARG A 64 -4.54 -2.21 -5.59
N ILE A 65 -3.85 -2.28 -6.72
CA ILE A 65 -2.61 -3.06 -6.87
C ILE A 65 -1.38 -2.24 -6.49
N GLY A 66 -1.34 -0.97 -6.88
CA GLY A 66 -0.23 -0.04 -6.66
C GLY A 66 -0.22 0.60 -5.27
N GLY A 67 -1.35 0.61 -4.57
CA GLY A 67 -1.45 1.11 -3.21
C GLY A 67 -0.72 0.25 -2.18
N PHE A 68 -0.74 0.70 -0.93
CA PHE A 68 -0.09 0.01 0.19
C PHE A 68 -0.96 -1.10 0.80
N GLY A 69 -1.91 -1.64 0.02
CA GLY A 69 -2.81 -2.71 0.43
C GLY A 69 -3.66 -2.30 1.64
N PRO A 70 -3.87 -3.19 2.63
CA PRO A 70 -4.66 -2.87 3.83
C PRO A 70 -4.14 -1.69 4.67
N LEU A 71 -2.87 -1.27 4.50
CA LEU A 71 -2.34 -0.09 5.17
C LEU A 71 -2.78 1.22 4.50
N GLN A 72 -3.31 1.18 3.27
CA GLN A 72 -3.70 2.37 2.53
C GLN A 72 -4.78 3.17 3.27
N GLU A 73 -5.82 2.50 3.79
CA GLU A 73 -6.88 3.18 4.56
C GLU A 73 -6.33 3.93 5.79
N MET A 74 -5.30 3.39 6.44
CA MET A 74 -4.65 4.04 7.57
C MET A 74 -3.76 5.23 7.14
N LEU A 75 -3.11 5.10 6.00
CA LEU A 75 -2.30 6.17 5.41
C LEU A 75 -3.18 7.31 4.91
N ASP A 76 -4.39 7.02 4.44
CA ASP A 76 -5.33 8.05 3.98
C ASP A 76 -6.09 8.74 5.13
N ASP A 77 -6.21 8.10 6.30
CA ASP A 77 -6.92 8.66 7.46
C ASP A 77 -6.13 9.81 8.13
N PRO A 78 -6.58 11.07 8.02
CA PRO A 78 -5.83 12.23 8.52
C PRO A 78 -5.72 12.30 10.05
N SER A 79 -6.53 11.52 10.78
CA SER A 79 -6.45 11.47 12.24
C SER A 79 -5.43 10.46 12.77
N ILE A 80 -4.83 9.64 11.90
CA ILE A 80 -3.71 8.76 12.24
C ILE A 80 -2.40 9.52 12.10
N GLU A 81 -1.60 9.49 13.16
CA GLU A 81 -0.30 10.17 13.26
C GLU A 81 0.87 9.22 12.94
N GLU A 82 0.75 7.95 13.32
CA GLU A 82 1.81 6.96 13.19
C GLU A 82 1.20 5.55 13.03
N ILE A 83 1.90 4.67 12.31
CA ILE A 83 1.54 3.28 12.07
C ILE A 83 2.74 2.41 12.44
N TRP A 84 2.53 1.34 13.20
CA TRP A 84 3.56 0.37 13.58
C TRP A 84 3.14 -1.04 13.24
N LEU A 85 4.07 -1.83 12.74
CA LEU A 85 3.91 -3.27 12.52
C LEU A 85 5.11 -3.98 13.12
N ASN A 86 4.89 -4.82 14.13
CA ASN A 86 5.93 -5.65 14.74
C ASN A 86 5.83 -7.12 14.33
N SER A 87 4.63 -7.54 13.90
CA SER A 87 4.35 -8.84 13.29
C SER A 87 3.15 -8.69 12.35
N PRO A 88 2.94 -9.62 11.41
CA PRO A 88 1.81 -9.54 10.47
C PRO A 88 0.44 -9.48 11.16
N SER A 89 0.33 -10.00 12.38
CA SER A 89 -0.89 -9.95 13.21
C SER A 89 -0.96 -8.77 14.18
N GLN A 90 0.06 -7.90 14.24
CA GLN A 90 0.14 -6.82 15.22
C GLN A 90 0.43 -5.49 14.52
N VAL A 91 -0.63 -4.91 13.96
CA VAL A 91 -0.63 -3.58 13.33
C VAL A 91 -1.28 -2.57 14.26
N PHE A 92 -0.52 -1.56 14.66
CA PHE A 92 -0.94 -0.49 15.56
C PHE A 92 -1.02 0.84 14.82
N VAL A 93 -1.89 1.73 15.30
CA VAL A 93 -1.99 3.12 14.84
C VAL A 93 -1.99 4.07 16.02
N ALA A 94 -1.47 5.28 15.84
CA ALA A 94 -1.55 6.34 16.83
C ALA A 94 -2.60 7.36 16.43
N ARG A 95 -3.49 7.70 17.36
CA ARG A 95 -4.46 8.80 17.23
C ARG A 95 -4.39 9.66 18.46
N ASN A 96 -4.24 10.97 18.29
CA ASN A 96 -4.17 11.92 19.42
C ASN A 96 -3.12 11.50 20.47
N GLY A 97 -1.97 11.00 20.03
CA GLY A 97 -0.90 10.50 20.92
C GLY A 97 -1.18 9.19 21.66
N ARG A 98 -2.26 8.46 21.34
CA ARG A 98 -2.58 7.14 21.93
C ARG A 98 -2.46 6.04 20.89
N SER A 99 -1.85 4.92 21.28
CA SER A 99 -1.70 3.75 20.42
C SER A 99 -2.91 2.81 20.53
N GLU A 100 -3.34 2.27 19.40
CA GLU A 100 -4.49 1.39 19.26
C GLU A 100 -4.12 0.22 18.35
N LEU A 101 -4.48 -1.01 18.75
CA LEU A 101 -4.33 -2.19 17.91
C LEU A 101 -5.46 -2.21 16.87
N THR A 102 -5.13 -2.45 15.61
CA THR A 102 -6.10 -2.52 14.52
C THR A 102 -6.61 -3.95 14.31
N THR A 103 -7.66 -4.09 13.49
CA THR A 103 -8.18 -5.39 13.06
C THR A 103 -7.45 -5.96 11.84
N VAL A 104 -6.48 -5.24 11.28
CA VAL A 104 -5.75 -5.67 10.09
C VAL A 104 -4.79 -6.78 10.45
N VAL A 105 -4.90 -7.89 9.73
CA VAL A 105 -4.00 -9.04 9.79
C VAL A 105 -3.44 -9.25 8.40
N LEU A 106 -2.13 -9.39 8.31
CA LEU A 106 -1.37 -9.60 7.09
C LEU A 106 -0.66 -10.95 7.16
N SER A 107 -0.13 -11.38 6.03
CA SER A 107 0.90 -12.42 5.90
C SER A 107 2.28 -11.79 5.74
N ASP A 108 3.35 -12.55 6.02
CA ASP A 108 4.72 -12.05 5.83
C ASP A 108 5.00 -11.64 4.37
N ASP A 109 4.40 -12.32 3.39
CA ASP A 109 4.51 -11.95 1.96
C ASP A 109 3.80 -10.64 1.62
N GLU A 110 2.63 -10.37 2.23
CA GLU A 110 1.95 -9.09 2.06
C GLU A 110 2.77 -7.94 2.67
N VAL A 111 3.34 -8.15 3.86
CA VAL A 111 4.20 -7.16 4.52
C VAL A 111 5.42 -6.86 3.64
N ARG A 112 6.10 -7.90 3.14
CA ARG A 112 7.24 -7.76 2.23
C ARG A 112 6.86 -6.99 0.96
N GLY A 113 5.76 -7.36 0.31
CA GLY A 113 5.30 -6.70 -0.91
C GLY A 113 4.93 -5.23 -0.69
N ILE A 114 4.32 -4.89 0.45
CA ILE A 114 4.02 -3.50 0.80
C ILE A 114 5.31 -2.69 0.96
N VAL A 115 6.31 -3.23 1.66
CA VAL A 115 7.60 -2.55 1.82
C VAL A 115 8.32 -2.38 0.50
N GLU A 116 8.37 -3.42 -0.34
CA GLU A 116 9.00 -3.34 -1.67
C GLU A 116 8.38 -2.18 -2.48
N ARG A 117 7.05 -2.06 -2.51
CA ARG A 117 6.36 -0.94 -3.17
C ARG A 117 6.70 0.42 -2.55
N MET A 118 6.75 0.52 -1.23
CA MET A 118 7.15 1.75 -0.54
C MET A 118 8.59 2.16 -0.92
N LEU A 119 9.52 1.21 -0.94
CA LEU A 119 10.92 1.47 -1.22
C LEU A 119 11.19 1.83 -2.68
N VAL A 120 10.43 1.28 -3.63
CA VAL A 120 10.48 1.67 -5.05
C VAL A 120 10.29 3.17 -5.21
N SER A 121 9.27 3.74 -4.55
CA SER A 121 9.00 5.19 -4.64
C SER A 121 10.13 6.07 -4.09
N SER A 122 10.90 5.54 -3.13
CA SER A 122 12.01 6.24 -2.49
C SER A 122 13.38 5.99 -3.13
N GLY A 123 13.47 5.05 -4.08
CA GLY A 123 14.74 4.62 -4.70
C GLY A 123 15.70 3.93 -3.74
N ARG A 124 15.20 3.43 -2.60
CA ARG A 124 16.02 2.74 -1.58
C ARG A 124 15.96 1.23 -1.74
N ARG A 125 16.94 0.53 -1.17
CA ARG A 125 17.04 -0.93 -1.19
C ARG A 125 17.18 -1.45 0.23
N LEU A 126 16.69 -2.67 0.43
CA LEU A 126 16.67 -3.36 1.71
C LEU A 126 17.02 -4.82 1.45
N ASP A 127 18.11 -5.28 2.04
CA ASP A 127 18.65 -6.62 1.83
C ASP A 127 19.50 -7.07 3.03
N MET A 128 20.12 -8.25 2.94
CA MET A 128 20.90 -8.80 4.06
C MET A 128 22.17 -8.00 4.40
N SER A 129 22.70 -7.21 3.46
CA SER A 129 23.84 -6.32 3.69
C SER A 129 23.41 -4.99 4.31
N THR A 130 22.20 -4.54 4.01
CA THR A 130 21.57 -3.33 4.54
C THR A 130 20.22 -3.69 5.17
N PRO A 131 20.20 -4.21 6.42
CA PRO A 131 19.02 -4.87 6.99
C PRO A 131 17.97 -3.92 7.57
N PHE A 132 18.22 -2.61 7.49
CA PHE A 132 17.23 -1.59 7.83
C PHE A 132 17.38 -0.39 6.89
N VAL A 133 16.30 0.37 6.73
CA VAL A 133 16.26 1.51 5.81
C VAL A 133 15.29 2.57 6.30
N ASP A 134 15.68 3.83 6.09
CA ASP A 134 14.82 5.01 6.25
C ASP A 134 14.49 5.59 4.87
N ALA A 135 13.22 5.94 4.66
CA ALA A 135 12.72 6.47 3.40
C ALA A 135 11.64 7.54 3.61
N LEU A 136 11.41 8.36 2.58
CA LEU A 136 10.21 9.18 2.48
C LEU A 136 9.24 8.51 1.51
N LEU A 137 7.99 8.46 1.91
CA LEU A 137 6.88 8.05 1.07
C LEU A 137 6.38 9.24 0.20
N PRO A 138 5.61 8.99 -0.86
CA PRO A 138 5.12 10.04 -1.77
C PRO A 138 4.25 11.11 -1.07
N ASP A 139 3.56 10.75 0.00
CA ASP A 139 2.74 11.64 0.83
C ASP A 139 3.58 12.50 1.81
N GLY A 140 4.91 12.33 1.82
CA GLY A 140 5.83 12.98 2.75
C GLY A 140 5.97 12.26 4.09
N SER A 141 5.26 11.15 4.31
CA SER A 141 5.42 10.32 5.50
C SER A 141 6.82 9.71 5.56
N ARG A 142 7.32 9.50 6.77
CA ARG A 142 8.63 8.89 7.01
C ARG A 142 8.45 7.41 7.30
N LEU A 143 9.18 6.57 6.57
CA LEU A 143 9.20 5.13 6.72
C LEU A 143 10.52 4.69 7.35
N HIS A 144 10.44 3.80 8.33
CA HIS A 144 11.55 3.00 8.83
C HIS A 144 11.19 1.51 8.73
N VAL A 145 12.08 0.69 8.18
CA VAL A 145 11.88 -0.76 8.07
C VAL A 145 13.11 -1.52 8.52
N VAL A 146 12.89 -2.66 9.18
CA VAL A 146 13.91 -3.62 9.59
C VAL A 146 13.50 -5.04 9.19
N ILE A 147 14.44 -5.81 8.60
CA ILE A 147 14.18 -7.19 8.15
C ILE A 147 14.34 -8.25 9.26
N PRO A 148 13.78 -9.46 9.08
CA PRO A 148 13.82 -10.56 10.05
C PRO A 148 15.21 -10.98 10.54
N SER A 149 16.27 -10.77 9.76
CA SER A 149 17.64 -11.11 10.19
C SER A 149 18.08 -10.34 11.44
N VAL A 150 17.48 -9.17 11.71
CA VAL A 150 17.75 -8.34 12.89
C VAL A 150 16.66 -8.49 13.95
N THR A 151 15.38 -8.54 13.55
CA THR A 151 14.22 -8.62 14.46
C THR A 151 13.89 -10.06 14.90
N ARG A 152 14.62 -11.06 14.39
CA ARG A 152 14.53 -12.51 14.65
C ARG A 152 13.37 -13.26 13.99
N ALA A 153 12.23 -12.62 13.75
CA ALA A 153 11.04 -13.33 13.28
C ALA A 153 10.34 -12.62 12.11
N HIS A 154 9.89 -11.39 12.32
CA HIS A 154 9.05 -10.67 11.36
C HIS A 154 9.67 -9.33 10.99
N TRP A 155 9.27 -8.80 9.84
CA TRP A 155 9.59 -7.43 9.47
C TRP A 155 9.02 -6.47 10.51
N ALA A 156 9.81 -5.46 10.90
CA ALA A 156 9.34 -4.37 11.73
C ALA A 156 9.23 -3.11 10.87
N ILE A 157 8.07 -2.44 10.91
CA ILE A 157 7.78 -1.25 10.12
C ILE A 157 7.28 -0.16 11.05
N ASN A 158 7.77 1.05 10.83
CA ASN A 158 7.26 2.27 11.43
C ASN A 158 7.02 3.31 10.34
N ILE A 159 5.80 3.84 10.28
CA ILE A 159 5.44 4.92 9.37
C ILE A 159 4.95 6.09 10.21
N ARG A 160 5.66 7.22 10.13
CA ARG A 160 5.26 8.45 10.81
C ARG A 160 4.74 9.45 9.79
N LYS A 161 3.45 9.77 9.92
CA LYS A 161 2.77 10.67 9.01
C LYS A 161 3.07 12.12 9.35
N PHE A 162 3.11 12.96 8.33
CA PHE A 162 3.14 14.40 8.54
C PHE A 162 1.71 14.90 8.79
N VAL A 163 1.31 14.97 10.05
CA VAL A 163 0.01 15.54 10.46
C VAL A 163 0.25 16.91 11.06
N ALA A 164 -0.05 17.96 10.30
CA ALA A 164 0.01 19.33 10.80
C ALA A 164 -1.17 19.58 11.76
N LYS A 165 -0.92 19.51 13.07
CA LYS A 165 -1.95 19.81 14.09
C LYS A 165 -2.30 21.29 14.17
N ALA A 166 -1.37 22.16 13.78
CA ALA A 166 -1.58 23.59 13.66
C ALA A 166 -0.94 24.12 12.39
N HIS A 167 -1.64 25.01 11.70
CA HIS A 167 -1.18 25.65 10.47
C HIS A 167 -0.63 27.06 10.72
N ASP A 168 -0.86 27.62 11.90
CA ASP A 168 -0.38 28.92 12.34
C ASP A 168 0.01 28.92 13.82
N LEU A 169 0.58 30.05 14.26
CA LEU A 169 1.01 30.24 15.64
C LEU A 169 -0.16 30.20 16.63
N GLN A 170 -1.34 30.70 16.24
CA GLN A 170 -2.51 30.74 17.12
C GLN A 170 -3.04 29.32 17.40
N GLY A 171 -3.02 28.44 16.40
CA GLY A 171 -3.35 27.03 16.52
C GLY A 171 -2.39 26.29 17.45
N LEU A 172 -1.09 26.61 17.42
CA LEU A 172 -0.11 26.04 18.38
C LEU A 172 -0.43 26.45 19.83
N VAL A 173 -0.75 27.72 20.05
CA VAL A 173 -1.15 28.23 21.37
C VAL A 173 -2.44 27.55 21.86
N ALA A 174 -3.42 27.37 20.97
CA ALA A 174 -4.68 26.69 21.30
C ALA A 174 -4.50 25.22 21.70
N LEU A 175 -3.46 24.56 21.17
CA LEU A 175 -3.08 23.18 21.51
C LEU A 175 -2.21 23.08 22.77
N GLY A 176 -1.77 24.21 23.35
CA GLY A 176 -0.95 24.24 24.56
C GLY A 176 0.48 23.71 24.38
N SER A 177 1.05 23.84 23.18
CA SER A 177 2.45 23.48 22.88
C SER A 177 3.45 24.58 23.24
#